data_AF-I1CC92-F1
#
_entry.id   AF-I1CC92-F1
#
_cell.length_a   1.000
_cell.length_b   1.000
_cell.length_c   1.000
_cell.angle_alpha   90.00
_cell.angle_beta   90.00
_cell.angle_gamma   90.00
#
_symmetry.space_group_name_H-M   'P 1'
#
loop_
_entity.id
_entity.type
_entity.pdbx_description
1 polymer ?
#
loop_
_entity_poly.entity_id
_entity_poly.type
_entity_poly.pdbx_seq_one_letter_code
_entity_poly.pdbx_strand_id
1 'polypeptide(L)'
;MPRRISSSKLDSVKLCLHNNEATATIAAKTGVSDRTVRRLKATLKPEYIRPKGGRPKYTQNLRTNALHLKLRSGALKSISDICSYLKSIGCSVSKWQAKRLMNELGFKATLKKSKPFLSDQHQKNRLKWCKKHQNWTVDDWKKVIFSDETKINIFGPDSNPYTWKEDGAVSRPHHVKQTVRYGGGSLMMWGCMTAKGVGYACQIFDGNMNSQTYTNILGTT
;
A
#
# COMPACT_ATOMS: atom_id res chain seq x y z
N MET A 1 -54.56 15.11 24.23
CA MET A 1 -54.69 13.93 23.33
C MET A 1 -54.04 14.26 21.99
N PRO A 2 -52.99 13.55 21.52
CA PRO A 2 -52.46 13.79 20.17
C PRO A 2 -53.50 13.38 19.11
N ARG A 3 -53.77 14.25 18.12
CA ARG A 3 -54.75 13.99 17.05
C ARG A 3 -54.38 12.70 16.30
N ARG A 4 -55.29 11.72 16.29
CA ARG A 4 -55.14 10.46 15.56
C ARG A 4 -55.32 10.73 14.06
N ILE A 5 -54.40 10.23 13.26
CA ILE A 5 -54.44 10.38 11.79
C ILE A 5 -55.54 9.46 11.26
N SER A 6 -56.31 9.93 10.27
CA SER A 6 -57.33 9.10 9.63
C SER A 6 -56.67 7.90 8.92
N SER A 7 -57.35 6.75 8.94
CA SER A 7 -56.88 5.52 8.28
C SER A 7 -56.50 5.75 6.82
N SER A 8 -57.33 6.48 6.07
CA SER A 8 -57.09 6.84 4.67
C SER A 8 -55.77 7.58 4.42
N LYS A 9 -55.43 8.53 5.30
CA LYS A 9 -54.16 9.29 5.20
C LYS A 9 -52.97 8.41 5.57
N LEU A 10 -53.14 7.50 6.52
CA LEU A 10 -52.10 6.57 6.94
C LEU A 10 -51.75 5.58 5.83
N ASP A 11 -52.74 5.06 5.11
CA ASP A 11 -52.54 4.13 3.99
C ASP A 11 -51.90 4.83 2.78
N SER A 12 -52.30 6.07 2.50
CA SER A 12 -51.65 6.93 1.49
C SER A 12 -50.16 7.15 1.80
N VAL A 13 -49.83 7.45 3.07
CA VAL A 13 -48.42 7.61 3.51
C VAL A 13 -47.63 6.30 3.38
N LYS A 14 -48.22 5.15 3.72
CA LYS A 14 -47.57 3.84 3.57
C LYS A 14 -47.23 3.54 2.10
N LEU A 15 -48.17 3.81 1.20
CA LEU A 15 -47.99 3.57 -0.24
C LEU A 15 -46.87 4.44 -0.82
N CYS A 16 -46.83 5.73 -0.47
CA CYS A 16 -45.75 6.62 -0.91
C CYS A 16 -44.37 6.25 -0.30
N LEU A 17 -44.35 5.71 0.93
CA LEU A 17 -43.12 5.23 1.56
C LEU A 17 -42.59 3.93 0.93
N HIS A 18 -43.48 3.09 0.40
CA HIS A 18 -43.11 1.90 -0.37
C HIS A 18 -42.47 2.28 -1.71
N ASN A 19 -42.97 3.34 -2.34
CA ASN A 19 -42.42 3.91 -3.58
C ASN A 19 -41.13 4.72 -3.38
N ASN A 20 -40.53 4.71 -2.18
CA ASN A 20 -39.27 5.39 -1.83
C ASN A 20 -39.25 6.91 -2.07
N GLU A 21 -40.42 7.57 -2.07
CA GLU A 21 -40.49 9.04 -2.22
C GLU A 21 -39.87 9.78 -1.02
N ALA A 22 -39.36 11.00 -1.27
CA ALA A 22 -38.80 11.85 -0.22
C ALA A 22 -39.87 12.30 0.78
N THR A 23 -39.53 12.38 2.09
CA THR A 23 -40.52 12.63 3.15
C THR A 23 -41.23 13.98 3.02
N ALA A 24 -40.55 14.99 2.47
CA ALA A 24 -41.12 16.30 2.18
C ALA A 24 -42.22 16.23 1.10
N THR A 25 -42.01 15.43 0.06
CA THR A 25 -42.98 15.21 -1.03
C THR A 25 -44.22 14.47 -0.52
N ILE A 26 -44.03 13.48 0.35
CA ILE A 26 -45.12 12.73 0.99
C ILE A 26 -45.95 13.64 1.89
N ALA A 27 -45.30 14.52 2.65
CA ALA A 27 -45.97 15.49 3.52
C ALA A 27 -46.86 16.46 2.72
N ALA A 28 -46.36 16.96 1.58
CA ALA A 28 -47.12 17.82 0.67
C ALA A 28 -48.32 17.09 0.04
N LYS A 29 -48.13 15.85 -0.43
CA LYS A 29 -49.21 15.06 -1.07
C LYS A 29 -50.31 14.62 -0.11
N THR A 30 -49.95 14.26 1.12
CA THR A 30 -50.90 13.66 2.09
C THR A 30 -51.49 14.66 3.08
N GLY A 31 -50.98 15.90 3.09
CA GLY A 31 -51.37 16.94 4.05
C GLY A 31 -51.03 16.57 5.50
N VAL A 32 -50.08 15.64 5.70
CA VAL A 32 -49.58 15.20 7.00
C VAL A 32 -48.24 15.87 7.26
N SER A 33 -47.99 16.36 8.49
CA SER A 33 -46.71 17.02 8.80
C SER A 33 -45.51 16.09 8.54
N ASP A 34 -44.42 16.67 8.02
CA ASP A 34 -43.18 15.93 7.74
C ASP A 34 -42.63 15.21 8.99
N ARG A 35 -42.81 15.80 10.19
CA ARG A 35 -42.45 15.16 11.46
C ARG A 35 -43.21 13.85 11.67
N THR A 36 -44.48 13.81 11.32
CA THR A 36 -45.29 12.60 11.43
C THR A 36 -44.91 11.58 10.35
N VAL A 37 -44.68 12.02 9.11
CA VAL A 37 -44.20 11.12 8.03
C VAL A 37 -42.87 10.46 8.42
N ARG A 38 -41.92 11.23 8.98
CA ARG A 38 -40.64 10.71 9.49
C ARG A 38 -40.82 9.73 10.64
N ARG A 39 -41.75 9.99 11.56
CA ARG A 39 -42.10 9.05 12.65
C ARG A 39 -42.67 7.75 12.09
N LEU A 40 -43.63 7.83 11.16
CA LEU A 40 -44.23 6.66 10.51
C LEU A 40 -43.19 5.85 9.72
N LYS A 41 -42.27 6.53 9.01
CA LYS A 41 -41.16 5.88 8.31
C LYS A 41 -40.26 5.10 9.26
N ALA A 42 -39.96 5.65 10.44
CA ALA A 42 -39.15 4.97 11.47
C ALA A 42 -39.88 3.77 12.10
N THR A 43 -41.21 3.82 12.24
CA THR A 43 -42.02 2.70 12.74
C THR A 43 -42.18 1.58 11.70
N LEU A 44 -42.34 1.93 10.42
CA LEU A 44 -42.61 0.98 9.32
C LEU A 44 -41.36 0.34 8.74
N LYS A 45 -40.18 0.98 8.82
CA LYS A 45 -38.89 0.43 8.41
C LYS A 45 -37.98 0.32 9.64
N PRO A 46 -38.11 -0.73 10.48
CA PRO A 46 -37.29 -0.88 11.69
C PRO A 46 -35.80 -1.08 11.39
N GLU A 47 -35.44 -1.55 10.19
CA GLU A 47 -34.04 -1.63 9.72
C GLU A 47 -33.40 -0.24 9.51
N TYR A 48 -34.21 0.82 9.40
CA TYR A 48 -33.70 2.17 9.18
C TYR A 48 -33.20 2.78 10.50
N ILE A 49 -31.90 2.65 10.74
CA ILE A 49 -31.21 3.31 11.85
C ILE A 49 -30.99 4.78 11.48
N ARG A 50 -31.67 5.69 12.18
CA ARG A 50 -31.41 7.13 12.05
C ARG A 50 -29.96 7.41 12.47
N PRO A 51 -29.14 8.07 11.64
CA PRO A 51 -27.82 8.49 12.07
C PRO A 51 -27.99 9.47 13.24
N LYS A 52 -27.46 9.09 14.41
CA LYS A 52 -27.41 9.98 15.57
C LYS A 52 -26.49 11.16 15.20
N GLY A 53 -27.01 12.39 15.31
CA GLY A 53 -26.18 13.58 15.16
C GLY A 53 -25.06 13.55 16.19
N GLY A 54 -23.82 13.51 15.72
CA GLY A 54 -22.63 13.55 16.56
C GLY A 54 -21.95 14.92 16.49
N ARG A 55 -21.02 15.17 17.42
CA ARG A 55 -20.15 16.34 17.35
C ARG A 55 -19.35 16.33 16.04
N PRO A 56 -19.33 17.43 15.27
CA PRO A 56 -18.51 17.53 14.06
C PRO A 56 -17.04 17.20 14.37
N LYS A 57 -16.40 16.43 13.48
CA LYS A 57 -14.98 16.08 13.65
C LYS A 57 -14.14 17.31 13.36
N TYR A 58 -13.22 17.66 14.27
CA TYR A 58 -12.22 18.70 14.02
C TYR A 58 -11.41 18.44 12.74
N THR A 59 -11.17 17.17 12.41
CA THR A 59 -10.44 16.75 11.20
C THR A 59 -11.20 16.98 9.89
N GLN A 60 -12.51 17.23 9.93
CA GLN A 60 -13.33 17.36 8.72
C GLN A 60 -12.95 18.59 7.90
N ASN A 61 -12.68 19.72 8.56
CA ASN A 61 -12.26 20.96 7.90
C ASN A 61 -10.80 20.92 7.41
N LEU A 62 -10.01 19.95 7.90
CA LEU A 62 -8.60 19.77 7.52
C LEU A 62 -8.42 18.93 6.26
N ARG A 63 -9.49 18.30 5.75
CA ARG A 63 -9.48 17.51 4.51
C ARG A 63 -9.51 18.42 3.29
N THR A 64 -8.42 19.16 3.09
CA THR A 64 -8.26 20.04 1.93
C THR A 64 -7.60 19.31 0.77
N ASN A 65 -7.99 19.68 -0.47
CA ASN A 65 -7.33 19.18 -1.68
C ASN A 65 -5.81 19.48 -1.66
N ALA A 66 -5.42 20.60 -1.04
CA ALA A 66 -4.02 20.99 -0.86
C ALA A 66 -3.23 19.97 -0.01
N LEU A 67 -3.78 19.54 1.13
CA LEU A 67 -3.16 18.50 1.95
C LEU A 67 -3.03 17.18 1.18
N HIS A 68 -4.10 16.79 0.48
CA HIS A 68 -4.12 15.56 -0.31
C HIS A 68 -3.08 15.58 -1.45
N LEU A 69 -2.91 16.71 -2.13
CA LEU A 69 -1.89 16.90 -3.18
C LEU A 69 -0.48 16.82 -2.62
N LYS A 70 -0.21 17.50 -1.49
CA LYS A 70 1.11 17.46 -0.82
C LYS A 70 1.49 16.05 -0.38
N LEU A 71 0.53 15.29 0.13
CA LEU A 71 0.74 13.87 0.46
C LEU A 71 1.06 13.03 -0.78
N ARG A 72 0.33 13.21 -1.88
CA ARG A 72 0.61 12.49 -3.14
C ARG A 72 1.94 12.86 -3.78
N SER A 73 2.33 14.12 -3.70
CA SER A 73 3.65 14.59 -4.20
C SER A 73 4.83 14.09 -3.37
N GLY A 74 4.57 13.51 -2.18
CA GLY A 74 5.63 13.06 -1.27
C GLY A 74 6.32 14.18 -0.49
N ALA A 75 5.78 15.41 -0.52
CA ALA A 75 6.31 16.54 0.23
C ALA A 75 6.18 16.34 1.76
N LEU A 76 5.17 15.60 2.20
CA LEU A 76 4.95 15.24 3.61
C LEU A 76 5.22 13.75 3.79
N LYS A 77 6.34 13.40 4.42
CA LYS A 77 6.85 12.02 4.51
C LYS A 77 6.49 11.35 5.83
N SER A 78 6.39 12.13 6.90
CA SER A 78 6.14 11.65 8.26
C SER A 78 4.90 12.28 8.88
N ILE A 79 4.38 11.66 9.95
CA ILE A 79 3.28 12.26 10.74
C ILE A 79 3.71 13.60 11.37
N SER A 80 4.98 13.73 11.76
CA SER A 80 5.51 15.00 12.28
C SER A 80 5.51 16.10 11.22
N ASP A 81 5.81 15.76 9.96
CA ASP A 81 5.78 16.72 8.85
C ASP A 81 4.36 17.22 8.64
N ILE A 82 3.38 16.32 8.73
CA ILE A 82 1.95 16.64 8.61
C ILE A 82 1.52 17.57 9.76
N CYS A 83 1.90 17.27 11.01
CA CYS A 83 1.61 18.15 12.14
C CYS A 83 2.24 19.53 11.97
N SER A 84 3.49 19.60 11.48
CA SER A 84 4.20 20.86 11.25
C SER A 84 3.54 21.67 10.13
N TYR A 85 3.14 21.01 9.05
CA TYR A 85 2.38 21.62 7.96
C TYR A 85 1.03 22.14 8.44
N LEU A 86 0.26 21.36 9.18
CA LEU A 86 -1.03 21.81 9.70
C LEU A 86 -0.86 22.98 10.67
N LYS A 87 0.19 22.96 11.50
CA LYS A 87 0.53 24.08 12.39
C LYS A 87 0.82 25.37 11.60
N SER A 88 1.49 25.27 10.44
CA SER A 88 1.76 26.43 9.58
C SER A 88 0.50 27.07 8.98
N ILE A 89 -0.61 26.33 8.90
CA ILE A 89 -1.92 26.80 8.41
C ILE A 89 -2.82 27.18 9.61
N GLY A 90 -2.23 27.37 10.79
CA GLY A 90 -2.96 27.73 12.02
C GLY A 90 -3.73 26.57 12.66
N CYS A 91 -3.52 25.32 12.21
CA CYS A 91 -4.21 24.14 12.73
C CYS A 91 -3.26 23.27 13.57
N SER A 92 -3.29 23.45 14.89
CA SER A 92 -2.54 22.55 15.78
C SER A 92 -3.27 21.21 15.93
N VAL A 93 -2.58 20.11 15.62
CA VAL A 93 -3.10 18.74 15.78
C VAL A 93 -2.08 17.85 16.50
N SER A 94 -2.58 16.91 17.29
CA SER A 94 -1.75 15.86 17.87
C SER A 94 -1.35 14.83 16.80
N LYS A 95 -0.26 14.08 17.05
CA LYS A 95 0.18 12.98 16.16
C LYS A 95 -0.92 11.95 15.94
N TRP A 96 -1.74 11.68 16.97
CA TRP A 96 -2.86 10.75 16.88
C TRP A 96 -3.98 11.28 15.97
N GLN A 97 -4.31 12.57 16.09
CA GLN A 97 -5.28 13.22 15.21
C GLN A 97 -4.81 13.25 13.75
N ALA A 98 -3.52 13.52 13.52
CA ALA A 98 -2.92 13.46 12.19
C ALA A 98 -2.96 12.04 11.60
N LYS A 99 -2.67 11.00 12.41
CA LYS A 99 -2.80 9.60 11.98
C LYS A 99 -4.24 9.25 11.60
N ARG A 100 -5.21 9.69 12.40
CA ARG A 100 -6.64 9.49 12.13
C ARG A 100 -7.07 10.20 10.84
N LEU A 101 -6.65 11.45 10.64
CA LEU A 101 -6.91 12.21 9.43
C LEU A 101 -6.34 11.50 8.19
N MET A 102 -5.12 10.97 8.28
CA MET A 102 -4.49 10.19 7.19
C MET A 102 -5.29 8.94 6.82
N ASN A 103 -5.72 8.17 7.82
CA ASN A 103 -6.57 7.00 7.60
C ASN A 103 -7.93 7.37 6.98
N GLU A 104 -8.54 8.49 7.42
CA GLU A 104 -9.79 9.01 6.86
C GLU A 104 -9.63 9.52 5.43
N LEU A 105 -8.45 10.00 5.04
CA LEU A 105 -8.09 10.37 3.67
C LEU A 105 -7.71 9.15 2.81
N GLY A 106 -7.70 7.93 3.37
CA GLY A 106 -7.38 6.69 2.66
C GLY A 106 -5.89 6.36 2.56
N PHE A 107 -5.01 7.13 3.20
CA PHE A 107 -3.59 6.82 3.26
C PHE A 107 -3.30 5.78 4.34
N LYS A 108 -2.51 4.76 3.98
CA LYS A 108 -2.05 3.71 4.90
C LYS A 108 -0.53 3.75 5.00
N ALA A 109 -0.01 3.55 6.21
CA ALA A 109 1.42 3.37 6.41
C ALA A 109 1.85 2.02 5.80
N THR A 110 2.75 2.06 4.84
CA THR A 110 3.31 0.87 4.18
C THR A 110 4.83 0.91 4.25
N LEU A 111 5.44 -0.27 4.32
CA LEU A 111 6.89 -0.40 4.24
C LEU A 111 7.34 -0.02 2.82
N LYS A 112 8.33 0.87 2.73
CA LYS A 112 8.95 1.21 1.45
C LYS A 112 9.69 -0.02 0.94
N LYS A 113 9.40 -0.42 -0.30
CA LYS A 113 10.14 -1.50 -0.96
C LYS A 113 11.54 -1.01 -1.33
N SER A 114 12.56 -1.74 -0.92
CA SER A 114 13.93 -1.51 -1.39
C SER A 114 13.99 -1.82 -2.88
N LYS A 115 14.51 -0.88 -3.67
CA LYS A 115 14.73 -1.03 -5.11
C LYS A 115 16.06 -0.36 -5.46
N PRO A 116 16.83 -0.91 -6.41
CA PRO A 116 18.05 -0.25 -6.87
C PRO A 116 17.71 1.12 -7.45
N PHE A 117 18.56 2.10 -7.18
CA PHE A 117 18.43 3.43 -7.75
C PHE A 117 18.66 3.37 -9.27
N LEU A 118 17.75 3.94 -10.04
CA LEU A 118 17.86 4.06 -11.49
C LEU A 118 17.99 5.53 -11.87
N SER A 119 19.15 5.92 -12.38
CA SER A 119 19.32 7.24 -13.00
C SER A 119 18.38 7.40 -14.19
N ASP A 120 18.07 8.64 -14.56
CA ASP A 120 17.21 8.92 -15.72
C ASP A 120 17.77 8.32 -17.01
N GLN A 121 19.10 8.29 -17.15
CA GLN A 121 19.77 7.64 -18.27
C GLN A 121 19.56 6.13 -18.27
N HIS A 122 19.68 5.47 -17.11
CA HIS A 122 19.41 4.03 -17.00
C HIS A 122 17.95 3.72 -17.35
N GLN A 123 17.00 4.54 -16.91
CA GLN A 123 15.59 4.37 -17.23
C GLN A 123 15.33 4.47 -18.74
N LYS A 124 15.88 5.48 -19.41
CA LYS A 124 15.78 5.65 -20.87
C LYS A 124 16.39 4.47 -21.63
N ASN A 125 17.58 4.04 -21.25
CA ASN A 125 18.28 2.92 -21.88
C ASN A 125 17.50 1.61 -21.73
N ARG A 126 17.00 1.31 -20.51
CA ARG A 126 16.16 0.13 -20.26
C ARG A 126 14.87 0.17 -21.07
N LEU A 127 14.19 1.32 -21.13
CA LEU A 127 12.97 1.47 -21.93
C LEU A 127 13.24 1.28 -23.43
N LYS A 128 14.33 1.85 -23.95
CA LYS A 128 14.76 1.66 -25.35
C LYS A 128 15.03 0.18 -25.65
N TRP A 129 15.73 -0.50 -24.75
CA TRP A 129 15.99 -1.94 -24.86
C TRP A 129 14.68 -2.73 -24.87
N CYS A 130 13.77 -2.50 -23.92
CA CYS A 130 12.47 -3.17 -23.88
C CYS A 130 11.65 -2.94 -25.16
N LYS A 131 11.58 -1.70 -25.67
CA LYS A 131 10.87 -1.39 -26.92
C LYS A 131 11.47 -2.11 -28.13
N LYS A 132 12.81 -2.19 -28.22
CA LYS A 132 13.49 -2.90 -29.31
C LYS A 132 13.16 -4.40 -29.34
N HIS A 133 12.98 -5.00 -28.17
CA HIS A 133 12.77 -6.45 -28.01
C HIS A 133 11.30 -6.80 -27.70
N GLN A 134 10.38 -5.84 -27.78
CA GLN A 134 8.97 -6.02 -27.40
C GLN A 134 8.25 -7.06 -28.26
N ASN A 135 8.61 -7.14 -29.54
CA ASN A 135 7.99 -8.04 -30.52
C ASN A 135 8.81 -9.31 -30.77
N TRP A 136 9.79 -9.61 -29.91
CA TRP A 136 10.58 -10.84 -30.04
C TRP A 136 9.72 -12.07 -29.78
N THR A 137 9.83 -13.03 -30.68
CA THR A 137 9.11 -14.30 -30.56
C THR A 137 9.80 -15.21 -29.54
N VAL A 138 9.10 -16.26 -29.10
CA VAL A 138 9.70 -17.28 -28.21
C VAL A 138 10.96 -17.88 -28.84
N ASP A 139 10.97 -18.10 -30.16
CA ASP A 139 12.13 -18.65 -30.86
C ASP A 139 13.30 -17.67 -30.95
N ASP A 140 13.05 -16.35 -30.90
CA ASP A 140 14.13 -15.36 -30.77
C ASP A 140 14.72 -15.37 -29.37
N TRP A 141 13.89 -15.48 -28.33
CA TRP A 141 14.36 -15.63 -26.95
C TRP A 141 15.15 -16.92 -26.73
N LYS A 142 14.81 -18.01 -27.44
CA LYS A 142 15.57 -19.27 -27.39
C LYS A 142 17.01 -19.14 -27.89
N LYS A 143 17.32 -18.12 -28.70
CA LYS A 143 18.68 -17.84 -29.21
C LYS A 143 19.53 -17.05 -28.20
N VAL A 144 18.93 -16.54 -27.13
CA VAL A 144 19.64 -15.76 -26.12
C VAL A 144 20.30 -16.69 -25.10
N ILE A 145 21.58 -16.42 -24.82
CA ILE A 145 22.32 -16.99 -23.71
C ILE A 145 22.35 -15.92 -22.61
N PHE A 146 21.81 -16.24 -21.44
CA PHE A 146 21.91 -15.40 -20.26
C PHE A 146 23.11 -15.86 -19.45
N SER A 147 23.97 -14.93 -19.04
CA SER A 147 25.07 -15.20 -18.12
C SER A 147 25.04 -14.18 -17.00
N ASP A 148 25.39 -14.58 -15.79
CA ASP A 148 25.50 -13.69 -14.64
C ASP A 148 26.47 -14.26 -13.61
N GLU A 149 26.94 -13.40 -12.72
CA GLU A 149 27.72 -13.78 -11.55
C GLU A 149 26.84 -13.75 -10.30
N THR A 150 26.98 -14.77 -9.46
CA THR A 150 26.31 -14.79 -8.16
C THR A 150 27.27 -15.05 -7.02
N LYS A 151 27.00 -14.37 -5.90
CA LYS A 151 27.70 -14.57 -4.63
C LYS A 151 26.85 -15.44 -3.73
N ILE A 152 27.37 -16.61 -3.38
CA ILE A 152 26.75 -17.53 -2.41
C ILE A 152 27.47 -17.36 -1.09
N ASN A 153 26.77 -16.82 -0.09
CA ASN A 153 27.31 -16.67 1.26
C ASN A 153 27.28 -18.02 1.98
N ILE A 154 28.42 -18.46 2.53
CA ILE A 154 28.54 -19.73 3.27
C ILE A 154 27.99 -19.56 4.69
N PHE A 155 28.19 -18.37 5.30
CA PHE A 155 27.72 -18.09 6.64
C PHE A 155 26.68 -16.96 6.70
N GLY A 156 25.47 -17.31 7.13
CA GLY A 156 24.38 -16.40 7.47
C GLY A 156 23.57 -15.90 6.27
N PRO A 157 22.23 -15.87 6.36
CA PRO A 157 21.41 -15.21 5.36
C PRO A 157 21.62 -13.69 5.39
N ASP A 158 21.47 -13.01 4.25
CA ASP A 158 21.46 -11.55 4.16
C ASP A 158 20.31 -10.93 4.97
N SER A 159 19.27 -11.71 5.26
CA SER A 159 18.13 -11.28 6.05
C SER A 159 18.39 -11.35 7.55
N ASN A 160 17.67 -10.52 8.30
CA ASN A 160 17.65 -10.56 9.75
C ASN A 160 16.52 -11.51 10.18
N PRO A 161 16.83 -12.66 10.82
CA PRO A 161 15.79 -13.58 11.28
C PRO A 161 14.97 -12.93 12.41
N TYR A 162 13.66 -13.14 12.41
CA TYR A 162 12.81 -12.76 13.53
C TYR A 162 13.01 -13.77 14.67
N THR A 163 13.03 -13.27 15.91
CA THR A 163 13.07 -14.10 17.12
C THR A 163 11.99 -13.62 18.09
N TRP A 164 11.41 -14.54 18.85
CA TRP A 164 10.43 -14.25 19.89
C TRP A 164 11.15 -14.13 21.22
N LYS A 165 10.90 -13.04 21.96
CA LYS A 165 11.56 -12.76 23.24
C LYS A 165 10.55 -12.10 24.18
N GLU A 166 10.54 -12.54 25.44
CA GLU A 166 9.76 -11.91 26.51
C GLU A 166 10.26 -10.48 26.79
N ASP A 167 9.32 -9.57 27.08
CA ASP A 167 9.65 -8.17 27.33
C ASP A 167 10.52 -8.04 28.58
N GLY A 168 11.66 -7.33 28.45
CA GLY A 168 12.64 -7.17 29.54
C GLY A 168 13.58 -8.34 29.82
N ALA A 169 13.42 -9.52 29.18
CA ALA A 169 14.32 -10.66 29.40
C ALA A 169 15.76 -10.38 28.89
N VAL A 170 16.77 -11.06 29.45
CA VAL A 170 18.15 -11.00 28.94
C VAL A 170 18.24 -11.78 27.62
N SER A 171 19.00 -11.26 26.65
CA SER A 171 19.20 -11.95 25.37
C SER A 171 20.00 -13.23 25.55
N ARG A 172 19.46 -14.35 25.07
CA ARG A 172 20.10 -15.67 25.08
C ARG A 172 20.81 -15.90 23.75
N PRO A 173 21.75 -16.85 23.63
CA PRO A 173 22.46 -17.12 22.38
C PRO A 173 21.55 -17.32 21.15
N HIS A 174 20.38 -17.94 21.31
CA HIS A 174 19.39 -18.12 20.22
C HIS A 174 18.57 -16.86 19.89
N HIS A 175 18.62 -15.81 20.71
CA HIS A 175 18.02 -14.50 20.42
C HIS A 175 18.97 -13.59 19.63
N VAL A 176 20.24 -14.01 19.44
CA VAL A 176 21.28 -13.18 18.83
C VAL A 176 21.74 -13.82 17.53
N LYS A 177 21.72 -13.04 16.45
CA LYS A 177 22.40 -13.42 15.21
C LYS A 177 23.90 -13.33 15.45
N GLN A 178 24.58 -14.47 15.48
CA GLN A 178 26.04 -14.49 15.54
C GLN A 178 26.60 -13.87 14.27
N THR A 179 27.51 -12.91 14.43
CA THR A 179 28.20 -12.25 13.31
C THR A 179 29.69 -12.52 13.45
N VAL A 180 30.33 -12.92 12.36
CA VAL A 180 31.78 -13.04 12.30
C VAL A 180 32.36 -11.72 11.80
N ARG A 181 33.37 -11.18 12.50
CA ARG A 181 34.00 -9.89 12.16
C ARG A 181 34.66 -9.91 10.77
N TYR A 182 35.17 -11.08 10.37
CA TYR A 182 35.77 -11.38 9.06
C TYR A 182 35.57 -12.87 8.74
N GLY A 183 35.49 -13.25 7.46
CA GLY A 183 35.67 -14.66 7.07
C GLY A 183 34.45 -15.58 7.15
N GLY A 184 33.23 -15.07 6.95
CA GLY A 184 32.05 -15.93 6.78
C GLY A 184 32.08 -16.83 5.54
N GLY A 185 33.09 -16.67 4.67
CA GLY A 185 33.24 -17.41 3.43
C GLY A 185 32.16 -17.04 2.41
N SER A 186 32.56 -16.76 1.17
CA SER A 186 31.60 -16.62 0.08
C SER A 186 32.16 -17.24 -1.17
N LEU A 187 31.33 -18.02 -1.84
CA LEU A 187 31.63 -18.60 -3.12
C LEU A 187 31.11 -17.66 -4.20
N MET A 188 32.01 -17.22 -5.08
CA MET A 188 31.62 -16.52 -6.31
C MET A 188 31.49 -17.55 -7.42
N MET A 189 30.35 -17.56 -8.10
CA MET A 189 30.09 -18.44 -9.24
C MET A 189 29.75 -17.62 -10.46
N TRP A 190 30.28 -18.04 -11.61
CA TRP A 190 29.80 -17.62 -12.91
C TRP A 190 28.96 -18.76 -13.50
N GLY A 191 27.88 -18.43 -14.17
CA GLY A 191 27.12 -19.42 -14.92
C GLY A 191 26.35 -18.79 -16.06
N CYS A 192 26.01 -19.63 -17.04
CA CYS A 192 25.10 -19.26 -18.11
C CYS A 192 23.93 -20.23 -18.25
N MET A 193 22.86 -19.76 -18.86
CA MET A 193 21.67 -20.56 -19.15
C MET A 193 21.06 -20.14 -20.48
N THR A 194 20.38 -21.09 -21.11
CA THR A 194 19.63 -20.90 -22.35
C THR A 194 18.21 -21.44 -22.16
N ALA A 195 17.36 -21.25 -23.16
CA ALA A 195 16.02 -21.85 -23.13
C ALA A 195 16.02 -23.39 -23.11
N LYS A 196 17.14 -24.04 -23.46
CA LYS A 196 17.28 -25.50 -23.41
C LYS A 196 17.73 -26.03 -22.05
N GLY A 197 18.17 -25.17 -21.14
CA GLY A 197 18.64 -25.55 -19.81
C GLY A 197 19.85 -24.77 -19.34
N VAL A 198 20.45 -25.26 -18.26
CA VAL A 198 21.66 -24.71 -17.64
C VAL A 198 22.86 -24.99 -18.56
N GLY A 199 23.66 -23.95 -18.81
CA GLY A 199 24.90 -24.04 -19.56
C GLY A 199 26.10 -24.31 -18.66
N TYR A 200 27.29 -23.89 -19.10
CA TYR A 200 28.51 -24.00 -18.29
C TYR A 200 28.41 -23.13 -17.03
N ALA A 201 28.93 -23.64 -15.92
CA ALA A 201 29.07 -22.91 -14.68
C ALA A 201 30.39 -23.27 -14.01
N CYS A 202 31.07 -22.28 -13.46
CA CYS A 202 32.36 -22.46 -12.80
C CYS A 202 32.48 -21.58 -11.55
N GLN A 203 33.22 -22.11 -10.57
CA GLN A 203 33.64 -21.34 -9.41
C GLN A 203 34.76 -20.37 -9.79
N ILE A 204 34.68 -19.16 -9.25
CA ILE A 204 35.73 -18.14 -9.35
C ILE A 204 36.56 -18.23 -8.07
N PHE A 205 37.81 -18.69 -8.20
CA PHE A 205 38.70 -18.94 -7.04
C PHE A 205 39.37 -17.67 -6.51
N ASP A 206 39.71 -16.71 -7.37
CA ASP A 206 40.46 -15.50 -7.01
C ASP A 206 39.60 -14.37 -6.41
N GLY A 207 38.43 -14.71 -5.85
CA GLY A 207 37.50 -13.75 -5.28
C GLY A 207 36.78 -12.92 -6.35
N ASN A 208 37.27 -11.73 -6.67
CA ASN A 208 36.63 -10.82 -7.64
C ASN A 208 36.98 -11.22 -9.07
N MET A 209 35.97 -11.33 -9.93
CA MET A 209 36.17 -11.58 -11.35
C MET A 209 36.97 -10.44 -11.98
N ASN A 210 38.09 -10.79 -12.63
CA ASN A 210 38.85 -9.88 -13.47
C ASN A 210 38.54 -10.15 -14.96
N SER A 211 38.92 -9.22 -15.83
CA SER A 211 38.66 -9.34 -17.27
C SER A 211 39.32 -10.55 -17.91
N GLN A 212 40.54 -10.90 -17.49
CA GLN A 212 41.29 -12.03 -18.04
C GLN A 212 40.63 -13.37 -17.70
N THR A 213 40.22 -13.55 -16.45
CA THR A 213 39.47 -14.73 -15.99
C THR A 213 38.15 -14.83 -16.74
N TYR A 214 37.44 -13.72 -16.95
CA TYR A 214 36.22 -13.71 -17.74
C TYR A 214 36.46 -14.15 -19.20
N THR A 215 37.48 -13.60 -19.86
CA THR A 215 37.81 -14.01 -21.23
C THR A 215 38.24 -15.47 -21.33
N ASN A 216 38.95 -15.98 -20.31
CA ASN A 216 39.34 -17.39 -20.26
C ASN A 216 38.12 -18.30 -20.10
N ILE A 217 37.15 -17.92 -19.25
CA ILE A 217 35.89 -18.66 -19.09
C ILE A 217 35.14 -18.71 -20.42
N LEU A 218 34.99 -17.57 -21.09
CA LEU A 218 34.31 -17.50 -22.39
C LEU A 218 35.04 -18.25 -23.51
N GLY A 219 36.37 -18.37 -23.45
CA GLY A 219 37.16 -19.17 -24.39
C GLY A 219 37.12 -20.68 -24.10
N THR A 220 36.64 -21.07 -22.91
CA THR A 220 36.50 -22.48 -22.50
C THR A 220 35.13 -23.06 -22.88
N THR A 221 34.12 -22.19 -23.03
CA THR A 221 32.76 -22.53 -23.51
C THR A 221 32.64 -22.52 -25.02
#